data_AF-A0A7X8CVV6-F1
#
_entry.id   AF-A0A7X8CVV6-F1
#
_cell.length_a   1.000
_cell.length_b   1.000
_cell.length_c   1.000
_cell.angle_alpha   90.00
_cell.angle_beta   90.00
_cell.angle_gamma   90.00
#
_symmetry.space_group_name_H-M   'P 1'
#
loop_
_entity.id
_entity.type
_entity.pdbx_description
1 polymer ?
#
loop_
_entity_poly.entity_id
_entity_poly.type
_entity_poly.pdbx_seq_one_letter_code
_entity_poly.pdbx_strand_id
1 'polypeptide(L)'
;MGLALAAGILRHPLLTWRMSTLPEAEPGDWYVCVLATREAVRGRGIGAGLLADAEARARRHGAAALSLMVSEGNAPARSLYEKFGFGERGRFTVAGRTSIRMGKGMETPNPR
;
A
#
# COMPACT_ATOMS: atom_id res chain seq x y z
N MET A 1 -23.31 17.76 -27.28
CA MET A 1 -23.57 17.26 -25.90
C MET A 1 -22.25 17.27 -25.14
N GLY A 2 -21.83 18.46 -24.73
CA GLY A 2 -20.70 18.66 -23.83
C GLY A 2 -21.18 18.83 -22.39
N LEU A 3 -20.20 18.82 -21.48
CA LEU A 3 -20.31 19.18 -20.06
C LEU A 3 -21.07 18.22 -19.14
N ALA A 4 -20.37 17.16 -18.69
CA ALA A 4 -20.64 16.57 -17.38
C ALA A 4 -19.38 16.04 -16.65
N LEU A 5 -18.22 15.92 -17.31
CA LEU A 5 -16.99 15.43 -16.66
C LEU A 5 -16.07 16.56 -16.12
N ALA A 6 -16.27 17.82 -16.51
CA ALA A 6 -15.33 18.91 -16.18
C ALA A 6 -15.62 19.67 -14.86
N ALA A 7 -16.81 19.52 -14.26
CA ALA A 7 -17.21 20.36 -13.12
C ALA A 7 -16.50 20.00 -11.79
N GLY A 8 -16.03 18.75 -11.65
CA GLY A 8 -15.22 18.34 -10.49
C GLY A 8 -13.74 18.73 -10.62
N ILE A 9 -13.25 18.84 -11.85
CA ILE A 9 -11.84 19.06 -12.20
C ILE A 9 -11.42 20.52 -11.93
N LEU A 10 -12.34 21.49 -12.05
CA LEU A 10 -12.05 22.90 -11.80
C LEU A 10 -12.17 23.33 -10.33
N ARG A 11 -12.85 22.55 -9.47
CA ARG A 11 -13.10 22.96 -8.07
C ARG A 11 -11.95 22.63 -7.12
N HIS A 12 -11.09 21.67 -7.47
CA HIS A 12 -9.95 21.29 -6.64
C HIS A 12 -8.74 20.80 -7.46
N PRO A 13 -8.13 21.65 -8.31
CA PRO A 13 -6.96 21.27 -9.13
C PRO A 13 -5.77 20.74 -8.31
N LEU A 14 -5.64 21.18 -7.05
CA LEU A 14 -4.60 20.70 -6.14
C LEU A 14 -4.90 19.31 -5.54
N LEU A 15 -6.16 18.93 -5.39
CA LEU A 15 -6.54 17.60 -4.88
C LEU A 15 -6.35 16.53 -5.96
N THR A 16 -6.76 16.82 -7.18
CA THR A 16 -6.56 15.91 -8.31
C THR A 16 -5.06 15.75 -8.62
N TRP A 17 -4.28 16.84 -8.62
CA TRP A 17 -2.83 16.74 -8.85
C TRP A 17 -2.08 16.00 -7.74
N ARG A 18 -2.48 16.17 -6.48
CA ARG A 18 -1.86 15.49 -5.34
C ARG A 18 -2.19 14.01 -5.27
N MET A 19 -3.34 13.56 -5.78
CA MET A 19 -3.68 12.13 -5.83
C MET A 19 -2.84 11.38 -6.88
N SER A 20 -2.58 12.00 -8.03
CA SER A 20 -1.78 11.40 -9.10
C SER A 20 -0.29 11.28 -8.79
N THR A 21 0.20 11.93 -7.72
CA THR A 21 1.63 12.02 -7.37
C THR A 21 1.97 11.46 -6.00
N LEU A 22 1.03 10.81 -5.29
CA LEU A 22 1.39 10.06 -4.09
C LEU A 22 2.28 8.89 -4.50
N PRO A 23 3.55 8.84 -4.06
CA PRO A 23 4.42 7.73 -4.40
C PRO A 23 3.97 6.51 -3.60
N GLU A 24 3.04 5.72 -4.15
CA GLU A 24 2.48 4.52 -3.51
C GLU A 24 3.56 3.49 -3.17
N ALA A 25 4.65 3.50 -3.94
CA ALA A 25 5.83 2.67 -3.79
C ALA A 25 7.07 3.44 -4.28
N GLU A 26 8.26 3.07 -3.80
CA GLU A 26 9.52 3.55 -4.38
C GLU A 26 9.88 2.74 -5.64
N PRO A 27 10.69 3.28 -6.57
CA PRO A 27 11.16 2.50 -7.72
C PRO A 27 11.85 1.20 -7.28
N GLY A 28 11.45 0.08 -7.87
CA GLY A 28 11.96 -1.26 -7.53
C GLY A 28 11.21 -1.98 -6.40
N ASP A 29 10.27 -1.31 -5.74
CA ASP A 29 9.34 -1.95 -4.81
C ASP A 29 8.23 -2.69 -5.57
N TRP A 30 7.72 -3.76 -4.96
CA TRP A 30 6.47 -4.39 -5.38
C TRP A 30 5.32 -3.91 -4.50
N TYR A 31 4.28 -3.39 -5.15
CA TYR A 31 3.13 -2.81 -4.45
C TYR A 31 2.03 -3.84 -4.20
N VAL A 32 1.63 -4.00 -2.93
CA VAL A 32 0.45 -4.78 -2.56
C VAL A 32 -0.78 -3.87 -2.66
N CYS A 33 -1.50 -3.97 -3.78
CA CYS A 33 -2.61 -3.06 -4.09
C CYS A 33 -3.86 -3.30 -3.23
N VAL A 34 -4.32 -4.55 -3.13
CA VAL A 34 -5.50 -4.91 -2.32
C VAL A 34 -5.24 -6.22 -1.59
N LEU A 35 -5.47 -6.21 -0.27
CA LEU A 35 -5.43 -7.40 0.57
C LEU A 35 -6.63 -7.37 1.51
N ALA A 36 -7.51 -8.36 1.38
CA ALA A 36 -8.72 -8.44 2.17
C ALA A 36 -9.04 -9.88 2.53
N THR A 37 -9.66 -10.07 3.69
CA THR A 37 -10.25 -11.33 4.12
C THR A 37 -11.70 -11.08 4.51
N ARG A 38 -12.56 -12.08 4.26
CA ARG A 38 -13.94 -12.05 4.77
C ARG A 38 -13.89 -11.99 6.29
N GLU A 39 -14.83 -11.26 6.90
CA GLU A 39 -14.88 -11.08 8.35
C GLU A 39 -14.92 -12.40 9.12
N ALA A 40 -15.73 -13.35 8.66
CA ALA A 40 -15.91 -14.67 9.27
C ALA A 40 -14.62 -15.53 9.37
N VAL A 41 -13.56 -15.16 8.65
CA VAL A 41 -12.28 -15.91 8.63
C VAL A 41 -11.09 -15.09 9.13
N ARG A 42 -11.33 -13.92 9.72
CA ARG A 42 -10.27 -13.11 10.36
C ARG A 42 -9.71 -13.82 11.60
N GLY A 43 -8.50 -13.42 12.02
CA GLY A 43 -7.83 -14.00 13.19
C GLY A 43 -7.24 -15.41 12.96
N ARG A 44 -7.35 -15.96 11.74
CA ARG A 44 -6.88 -17.32 11.39
C ARG A 44 -5.55 -17.34 10.62
N GLY A 45 -4.81 -16.24 10.62
CA GLY A 45 -3.52 -16.13 9.90
C GLY A 45 -3.62 -16.01 8.37
N ILE A 46 -4.81 -16.03 7.76
CA ILE A 46 -4.99 -15.97 6.30
C ILE A 46 -4.36 -14.70 5.68
N GLY A 47 -4.55 -13.54 6.31
CA GLY A 47 -3.94 -12.29 5.84
C GLY A 47 -2.41 -12.34 5.82
N ALA A 48 -1.79 -12.97 6.82
CA ALA A 48 -0.35 -13.18 6.87
C ALA A 48 0.11 -14.17 5.78
N GLY A 49 -0.68 -15.23 5.53
CA GLY A 49 -0.41 -16.18 4.44
C GLY A 49 -0.45 -15.51 3.05
N LEU A 50 -1.42 -14.62 2.82
CA LEU A 50 -1.50 -13.83 1.58
C LEU A 50 -0.28 -12.88 1.42
N LEU A 51 0.16 -12.24 2.51
CA LEU A 51 1.38 -11.41 2.49
C LEU A 51 2.64 -12.25 2.23
N ALA A 52 2.74 -13.45 2.79
CA ALA A 52 3.84 -14.37 2.55
C ALA A 52 3.90 -14.81 1.08
N ASP A 53 2.76 -15.13 0.47
CA ASP A 53 2.71 -15.45 -0.97
C ASP A 53 3.10 -14.24 -1.83
N ALA A 54 2.62 -13.03 -1.49
CA ALA A 54 3.02 -11.80 -2.17
C ALA A 54 4.54 -11.54 -2.07
N GLU A 55 5.13 -11.71 -0.88
CA GLU A 55 6.57 -11.59 -0.63
C GLU A 55 7.36 -12.62 -1.45
N ALA A 56 6.91 -13.88 -1.50
CA ALA A 56 7.55 -14.92 -2.28
C ALA A 56 7.50 -14.65 -3.80
N ARG A 57 6.41 -14.05 -4.31
CA ARG A 57 6.33 -13.60 -5.70
C ARG A 57 7.28 -12.43 -5.94
N ALA A 58 7.24 -11.39 -5.09
CA ALA A 58 8.11 -10.23 -5.21
C ALA A 58 9.61 -10.61 -5.22
N ARG A 59 10.04 -11.51 -4.34
CA ARG A 59 11.40 -12.05 -4.33
C ARG A 59 11.79 -12.73 -5.64
N ARG A 60 10.90 -13.57 -6.21
CA ARG A 60 11.14 -14.24 -7.50
C ARG A 60 11.32 -13.27 -8.67
N HIS A 61 10.79 -12.06 -8.54
CA HIS A 61 10.93 -11.00 -9.54
C HIS A 61 12.02 -9.97 -9.19
N GLY A 62 12.84 -10.23 -8.18
CA GLY A 62 13.96 -9.35 -7.81
C GLY A 62 13.54 -8.01 -7.21
N ALA A 63 12.35 -7.93 -6.59
CA ALA A 63 11.90 -6.71 -5.93
C ALA A 63 12.83 -6.34 -4.76
N ALA A 64 13.13 -5.05 -4.60
CA ALA A 64 13.95 -4.55 -3.50
C ALA A 64 13.18 -4.51 -2.17
N ALA A 65 11.86 -4.32 -2.23
CA ALA A 65 10.98 -4.29 -1.07
C ALA A 65 9.53 -4.61 -1.46
N LEU A 66 8.69 -4.86 -0.46
CA LEU A 66 7.25 -4.68 -0.57
C LEU A 66 6.86 -3.28 -0.09
N SER A 67 5.85 -2.69 -0.73
CA SER A 67 5.22 -1.43 -0.31
C SER A 67 3.70 -1.53 -0.35
N LEU A 68 3.02 -0.80 0.54
CA LEU A 68 1.56 -0.70 0.58
C LEU A 68 1.11 0.64 1.18
N MET A 69 -0.13 1.02 0.90
CA MET A 69 -0.83 2.13 1.56
C MET A 69 -1.89 1.59 2.52
N VAL A 70 -1.99 2.19 3.70
CA VAL A 70 -3.02 1.87 4.69
C VAL A 70 -3.58 3.14 5.31
N SER A 71 -4.89 3.20 5.50
CA SER A 71 -5.50 4.30 6.25
C SER A 71 -4.99 4.31 7.69
N GLU A 72 -4.70 5.50 8.23
CA GLU A 72 -4.24 5.68 9.61
C GLU A 72 -5.18 5.01 10.64
N GLY A 73 -6.49 5.04 10.38
CA GLY A 73 -7.53 4.46 11.24
C GLY A 73 -7.71 2.94 11.11
N ASN A 74 -7.02 2.27 10.17
CA ASN A 74 -7.13 0.82 9.99
C ASN A 74 -6.13 0.07 10.88
N ALA A 75 -6.30 0.20 12.20
CA ALA A 75 -5.41 -0.39 13.21
C ALA A 75 -5.21 -1.92 13.06
N PRO A 76 -6.25 -2.74 12.73
CA PRO A 76 -6.05 -4.17 12.52
C PRO A 76 -5.10 -4.49 11.36
N ALA A 77 -5.25 -3.79 10.23
CA ALA A 77 -4.35 -3.99 9.07
C ALA A 77 -2.93 -3.53 9.39
N ARG A 78 -2.78 -2.36 10.03
CA ARG A 78 -1.47 -1.85 10.48
C ARG A 78 -0.74 -2.86 11.38
N SER A 79 -1.43 -3.39 12.39
CA SER A 79 -0.85 -4.39 13.29
C SER A 79 -0.43 -5.67 12.54
N LEU A 80 -1.22 -6.11 11.55
CA LEU A 80 -0.83 -7.23 10.69
C LEU A 80 0.47 -6.91 9.91
N TYR A 81 0.55 -5.73 9.29
CA TYR A 81 1.71 -5.33 8.49
C TYR A 81 2.97 -5.18 9.35
N GLU A 82 2.86 -4.53 10.51
CA GLU A 82 3.95 -4.37 11.48
C GLU A 82 4.48 -5.74 11.95
N LYS A 83 3.58 -6.65 12.33
CA LYS A 83 3.95 -8.04 12.71
C LYS A 83 4.62 -8.82 11.58
N PHE A 84 4.27 -8.49 10.33
CA PHE A 84 4.88 -9.10 9.15
C PHE A 84 6.25 -8.48 8.77
N GLY A 85 6.63 -7.37 9.42
CA GLY A 85 7.92 -6.69 9.24
C GLY A 85 7.87 -5.43 8.37
N PHE A 86 6.68 -4.87 8.10
CA PHE A 86 6.56 -3.57 7.46
C PHE A 86 6.82 -2.44 8.47
N GLY A 87 7.53 -1.40 8.04
CA GLY A 87 7.69 -0.14 8.77
C GLY A 87 7.05 1.03 8.02
N GLU A 88 6.68 2.09 8.74
CA GLU A 88 6.22 3.35 8.14
C GLU A 88 7.35 4.00 7.33
N ARG A 89 7.07 4.32 6.05
CA ARG A 89 7.99 4.98 5.11
C ARG A 89 7.48 6.34 4.62
N GLY A 90 6.30 6.76 5.06
CA GLY A 90 5.72 8.04 4.69
C GLY A 90 4.27 8.18 5.15
N ARG A 91 3.81 9.41 5.31
CA ARG A 91 2.45 9.74 5.73
C ARG A 91 1.89 10.86 4.89
N PHE A 92 0.67 10.68 4.42
CA PHE A 92 0.05 11.54 3.41
C PHE A 92 -1.37 11.88 3.82
N THR A 93 -1.65 13.17 3.99
CA THR A 93 -2.99 13.68 4.29
C THR A 93 -3.57 14.39 3.08
N VAL A 94 -4.71 13.89 2.59
CA VAL A 94 -5.42 14.44 1.42
C VAL A 94 -6.90 14.54 1.78
N ALA A 95 -7.50 15.73 1.61
CA ALA A 95 -8.89 16.02 1.97
C ALA A 95 -9.28 15.54 3.39
N GLY A 96 -8.39 15.75 4.37
CA GLY A 96 -8.61 15.37 5.77
C GLY A 96 -8.49 13.87 6.07
N ARG A 97 -8.11 13.03 5.10
CA ARG A 97 -7.86 11.61 5.29
C ARG A 97 -6.36 11.33 5.27
N THR A 98 -5.87 10.67 6.31
CA THR A 98 -4.46 10.29 6.42
C THR A 98 -4.27 8.83 6.00
N SER A 99 -3.34 8.62 5.08
CA SER A 99 -2.84 7.30 4.69
C SER A 99 -1.34 7.22 4.99
N ILE A 100 -0.91 6.05 5.41
CA ILE A 100 0.47 5.72 5.74
C ILE A 100 0.97 4.77 4.66
N ARG A 101 2.12 5.11 4.08
CA ARG A 101 2.88 4.17 3.25
C ARG A 101 3.74 3.33 4.17
N MET A 102 3.63 2.02 4.04
CA MET A 102 4.46 1.08 4.77
C MET A 102 5.29 0.27 3.79
N GLY A 103 6.51 -0.11 4.18
CA GLY A 103 7.34 -0.98 3.36
C GLY A 103 8.24 -1.92 4.16
N LYS A 104 8.62 -3.03 3.54
CA LYS A 104 9.49 -4.09 4.07
C LYS A 104 10.56 -4.42 3.05
N GLY A 105 11.83 -4.20 3.39
CA GLY A 105 12.95 -4.55 2.50
C GLY A 105 13.07 -6.05 2.30
N MET A 106 13.50 -6.46 1.10
CA MET A 106 13.96 -7.82 0.83
C MET A 106 15.47 -7.85 1.04
N GLU A 107 15.98 -8.70 1.93
CA GLU A 107 17.38 -9.07 1.83
C GLU A 107 17.58 -9.77 0.47
N THR A 108 18.44 -9.20 -0.37
CA THR A 108 18.91 -9.89 -1.57
C THR A 108 19.62 -11.17 -1.11
N PRO A 109 19.30 -12.35 -1.69
CA PRO A 109 20.16 -13.51 -1.49
C PRO A 109 21.56 -13.09 -1.91
N ASN A 110 22.52 -13.17 -0.99
CA ASN A 110 23.92 -12.97 -1.29
C ASN A 110 24.27 -13.86 -2.50
N PRO A 111 24.73 -13.32 -3.64
CA PRO A 111 25.21 -14.16 -4.73
C PRO A 111 26.44 -14.90 -4.21
N ARG A 112 26.29 -16.19 -3.90
CA ARG A 112 27.41 -17.09 -3.63
C ARG A 112 28.10 -17.47 -4.92
#